data_AF-A0A151CF51-F1
#
_entry.id   AF-A0A151CF51-F1
#
_cell.length_a   1.000
_cell.length_b   1.000
_cell.length_c   1.000
_cell.angle_alpha   90.00
_cell.angle_beta   90.00
_cell.angle_gamma   90.00
#
_symmetry.space_group_name_H-M   'P 1'
#
loop_
_entity.id
_entity.type
_entity.pdbx_description
1 polymer ?
#
loop_
_entity_poly.entity_id
_entity_poly.type
_entity_poly.pdbx_seq_one_letter_code
_entity_poly.pdbx_strand_id
1 'polypeptide(L)'
;MTSIEKLKKFLGWRSTPKPHITLNDEFYSHLSPFRFPLILTVLIMLLGTIGYMVIDDFPLMDAIYQTGITFTTVGFGEIRPISDMGRIFTITLIIFGFIVFSIAVGIIAEVVKKGDFQKTVKERKMLYEIARLKQHFVVCYHNEFTIQVTKQLRANHIPFVVVDPREDMEEIAKKYHYPYFVTAEAHTEEGILKSHLSSAKGVITLADNVADNIATIASARLYEREIGRKRKFLIIANAKSNEDDQKLLKLGADKVVTATKLMAERINAMAARPDMENLLQEFLYKKDTPLDMEEAKVSKTSWLVLKKIKTARFRDIANVTIIGIRQKDGAFIPMPKGDTIIMPESKLLLIGTEDGIRHAKKIIRKKEKPEELKYV
;
A
#
# COMPACT_ATOMS: atom_id res chain seq x y z
N MET A 1 12.24 -1.59 -29.32
CA MET A 1 13.22 -2.15 -28.37
C MET A 1 14.60 -2.03 -28.98
N THR A 2 15.48 -1.26 -28.36
CA THR A 2 16.86 -1.05 -28.83
C THR A 2 17.71 -2.30 -28.59
N SER A 3 18.79 -2.50 -29.36
CA SER A 3 19.66 -3.69 -29.27
C SER A 3 20.21 -3.95 -27.85
N ILE A 4 20.34 -2.89 -27.05
CA ILE A 4 20.78 -2.93 -25.64
C ILE A 4 19.71 -3.58 -24.72
N GLU A 5 18.42 -3.37 -24.98
CA GLU A 5 17.34 -3.97 -24.19
C GLU A 5 17.23 -5.48 -24.42
N LYS A 6 17.51 -5.93 -25.64
CA LYS A 6 17.58 -7.37 -25.97
C LYS A 6 18.75 -8.04 -25.24
N LEU A 7 19.90 -7.38 -25.17
CA LEU A 7 21.09 -7.87 -24.46
C LEU A 7 20.85 -7.95 -22.94
N LYS A 8 20.26 -6.90 -22.34
CA LYS A 8 19.89 -6.90 -20.91
C LYS A 8 18.89 -8.01 -20.58
N LYS A 9 17.89 -8.23 -21.44
CA LYS A 9 16.91 -9.30 -21.27
C LYS A 9 17.53 -10.69 -21.41
N PHE A 10 18.48 -10.86 -22.33
CA PHE A 10 19.23 -12.10 -22.52
C PHE A 10 20.14 -12.44 -21.32
N LEU A 11 20.77 -11.44 -20.71
CA LEU A 11 21.62 -11.58 -19.52
C LEU A 11 20.83 -11.71 -18.20
N GLY A 12 19.49 -11.82 -18.24
CA GLY A 12 18.66 -11.90 -17.04
C GLY A 12 18.61 -10.61 -16.21
N TRP A 13 19.15 -9.50 -16.71
CA TRP A 13 19.07 -8.19 -16.06
C TRP A 13 17.64 -7.65 -16.14
N ARG A 14 16.88 -7.86 -15.06
CA ARG A 14 15.59 -7.20 -14.87
C ARG A 14 15.86 -5.75 -14.49
N SER A 15 15.40 -4.80 -15.32
CA SER A 15 15.33 -3.40 -14.91
C SER A 15 14.49 -3.30 -13.64
N THR A 16 15.10 -2.89 -12.53
CA THR A 16 14.38 -2.59 -11.30
C THR A 16 13.45 -1.41 -11.57
N PRO A 17 12.14 -1.51 -11.27
CA PRO A 17 11.24 -0.38 -11.34
C PRO A 17 11.83 0.78 -10.53
N LYS A 18 11.90 1.97 -11.13
CA LYS A 18 12.32 3.19 -10.45
C LYS A 18 11.06 3.92 -9.98
N PRO A 19 11.08 4.56 -8.81
CA PRO A 19 9.98 5.41 -8.39
C PRO A 19 9.85 6.61 -9.32
N HIS A 20 8.64 7.15 -9.44
CA HIS A 20 8.36 8.32 -10.29
C HIS A 20 8.97 9.60 -9.73
N ILE A 21 9.06 9.71 -8.39
CA ILE A 21 9.79 10.75 -7.68
C ILE A 21 11.04 10.14 -7.04
N THR A 22 12.15 10.87 -7.10
CA THR A 22 13.38 10.52 -6.38
C THR A 22 13.74 11.61 -5.39
N LEU A 23 14.00 11.23 -4.14
CA LEU A 23 14.49 12.12 -3.07
C LEU A 23 15.98 12.45 -3.22
N ASN A 24 16.51 12.50 -4.45
CA ASN A 24 17.95 12.69 -4.67
C ASN A 24 18.37 14.12 -4.30
N ASP A 25 17.60 15.13 -4.71
CA ASP A 25 17.95 16.54 -4.45
C ASP A 25 17.89 16.86 -2.96
N GLU A 26 16.87 16.34 -2.26
CA GLU A 26 16.77 16.44 -0.80
C GLU A 26 17.89 15.67 -0.09
N PHE A 27 18.22 14.47 -0.57
CA PHE A 27 19.38 13.73 -0.08
C PHE A 27 20.69 14.52 -0.25
N TYR A 28 20.89 15.19 -1.39
CA TYR A 28 22.07 16.01 -1.64
C TYR A 28 22.06 17.34 -0.87
N SER A 29 20.88 17.89 -0.56
CA SER A 29 20.76 19.08 0.28
C SER A 29 21.19 18.78 1.72
N HIS A 30 20.87 17.60 2.27
CA HIS A 30 21.42 17.13 3.54
C HIS A 30 22.94 16.95 3.53
N LEU A 31 23.54 16.71 2.35
CA LEU A 31 24.99 16.62 2.18
C LEU A 31 25.67 17.98 1.91
N SER A 32 24.89 19.02 1.60
CA SER A 32 25.41 20.36 1.31
C SER A 32 26.23 20.98 2.45
N PRO A 33 25.90 20.78 3.75
CA PRO A 33 26.68 21.35 4.85
C PRO A 33 28.09 20.79 4.94
N PHE A 34 28.35 19.57 4.44
CA PHE A 34 29.68 18.96 4.45
C PHE A 34 30.62 19.53 3.39
N ARG A 35 30.10 20.22 2.36
CA ARG A 35 30.92 20.74 1.26
C ARG A 35 31.95 21.76 1.74
N PHE A 36 31.50 22.75 2.52
CA PHE A 36 32.37 23.84 2.97
C PHE A 36 33.50 23.35 3.90
N PRO A 37 33.23 22.55 4.96
CA PRO A 37 34.29 22.00 5.80
C PRO A 37 35.24 21.07 5.07
N LEU A 38 34.72 20.27 4.12
CA LEU A 38 35.55 19.38 3.32
C LEU A 38 36.53 20.18 2.45
N ILE A 39 36.04 21.21 1.75
CA ILE A 39 36.88 22.09 0.93
C ILE A 39 37.95 22.77 1.79
N LEU A 40 37.56 23.29 2.96
CA LEU A 40 38.47 23.99 3.85
C LEU A 40 39.53 23.04 4.46
N THR A 41 39.14 21.81 4.77
CA THR A 41 40.05 20.76 5.26
C THR A 41 41.05 20.34 4.17
N VAL A 42 40.59 20.17 2.93
CA VAL A 42 41.49 19.86 1.80
C VAL A 42 42.44 21.04 1.54
N LEU A 43 41.95 22.27 1.62
CA LEU A 43 42.78 23.47 1.41
C LEU A 43 43.86 23.59 2.48
N ILE A 44 43.53 23.39 3.77
CA ILE A 44 44.51 23.49 4.85
C ILE A 44 45.53 22.35 4.80
N MET A 45 45.10 21.15 4.41
CA MET A 45 46.00 20.02 4.16
C MET A 45 46.98 20.33 3.03
N LEU A 46 46.51 20.95 1.95
CA LEU A 46 47.34 21.31 0.81
C LEU A 46 48.33 22.43 1.17
N LEU A 47 47.87 23.49 1.83
CA LEU A 47 48.71 24.60 2.28
C LEU A 47 49.76 24.15 3.31
N GLY A 48 49.37 23.30 4.26
CA GLY A 48 50.28 22.69 5.23
C GLY A 48 51.37 21.85 4.53
N THR A 49 50.96 20.99 3.60
CA THR A 49 51.87 20.12 2.86
C THR A 49 52.86 20.94 2.05
N ILE A 50 52.39 21.92 1.28
CA ILE A 50 53.26 22.81 0.50
C ILE A 50 54.19 23.61 1.42
N GLY A 51 53.69 24.11 2.55
CA GLY A 51 54.51 24.85 3.51
C GLY A 51 55.69 24.04 4.03
N TYR A 52 55.47 22.80 4.47
CA TYR A 52 56.58 21.94 4.91
C TYR A 52 57.53 21.53 3.79
N MET A 53 57.03 21.34 2.56
CA MET A 53 57.88 21.05 1.41
C MET A 53 58.78 22.23 1.03
N VAL A 54 58.29 23.46 1.14
CA VAL A 54 59.02 24.67 0.70
C VAL A 54 59.93 25.23 1.78
N ILE A 55 59.53 25.15 3.06
CA ILE A 55 60.28 25.76 4.17
C ILE A 55 61.38 24.83 4.68
N ASP A 56 61.08 23.53 4.82
CA ASP A 56 61.95 22.56 5.49
C ASP A 56 62.31 21.35 4.60
N ASP A 57 62.05 21.43 3.29
CA ASP A 57 62.35 20.39 2.29
C ASP A 57 61.80 18.99 2.65
N PHE A 58 60.62 18.93 3.28
CA PHE A 58 59.99 17.65 3.61
C PHE A 58 59.64 16.87 2.33
N PRO A 59 59.90 15.56 2.27
CA PRO A 59 59.32 14.70 1.23
C PRO A 59 57.79 14.78 1.28
N LEU A 60 57.13 14.69 0.11
CA LEU A 60 55.68 14.86 -0.01
C LEU A 60 54.87 14.07 1.03
N MET A 61 55.19 12.79 1.24
CA MET A 61 54.46 11.96 2.20
C MET A 61 54.70 12.36 3.65
N ASP A 62 55.92 12.77 3.99
CA ASP A 62 56.26 13.25 5.33
C ASP A 62 55.56 14.60 5.59
N ALA A 63 55.46 15.47 4.58
CA ALA A 63 54.76 16.75 4.66
C ALA A 63 53.24 16.57 4.80
N ILE A 64 52.62 15.65 4.05
CA ILE A 64 51.20 15.30 4.20
C ILE A 64 50.95 14.74 5.60
N TYR A 65 51.81 13.83 6.06
CA TYR A 65 51.68 13.21 7.36
C TYR A 65 51.87 14.22 8.50
N GLN A 66 52.90 15.08 8.44
CA GLN A 66 53.16 16.17 9.39
C GLN A 66 51.95 17.12 9.44
N THR A 67 51.45 17.55 8.29
CA THR A 67 50.27 18.41 8.21
C THR A 67 49.07 17.75 8.88
N GLY A 68 48.82 16.49 8.54
CA GLY A 68 47.76 15.67 9.10
C GLY A 68 47.77 15.65 10.62
N ILE A 69 48.87 15.19 11.22
CA ILE A 69 48.99 15.06 12.69
C ILE A 69 48.93 16.42 13.41
N THR A 70 49.38 17.50 12.76
CA THR A 70 49.35 18.85 13.31
C THR A 70 47.93 19.43 13.31
N PHE A 71 47.22 19.40 12.19
CA PHE A 71 45.90 20.05 12.09
C PHE A 71 44.80 19.25 12.81
N THR A 72 44.90 17.90 12.87
CA THR A 72 43.96 17.06 13.65
C THR A 72 44.29 17.01 15.13
N THR A 73 45.27 17.80 15.60
CA THR A 73 45.72 17.88 16.99
C THR A 73 46.13 16.53 17.61
N VAL A 74 46.58 15.57 16.79
CA VAL A 74 47.07 14.26 17.29
C VAL A 74 48.47 14.41 17.85
N GLY A 75 49.35 15.14 17.14
CA GLY A 75 50.62 15.61 17.69
C GLY A 75 51.60 14.51 18.13
N PHE A 76 51.92 13.54 17.25
CA PHE A 76 52.93 12.51 17.53
C PHE A 76 54.39 13.01 17.63
N GLY A 77 54.61 14.31 17.46
CA GLY A 77 55.93 14.93 17.40
C GLY A 77 56.34 15.34 15.98
N GLU A 78 57.50 16.01 15.86
CA GLU A 78 58.09 16.39 14.58
C GLU A 78 58.67 15.14 13.88
N ILE A 79 58.23 14.85 12.65
CA ILE A 79 58.73 13.70 11.87
C ILE A 79 60.18 13.91 11.41
N ARG A 80 60.54 15.18 11.17
CA ARG A 80 61.86 15.64 10.77
C ARG A 80 62.18 16.95 11.50
N PRO A 81 63.46 17.32 11.67
CA PRO A 81 63.82 18.58 12.30
C PRO A 81 63.22 19.76 11.54
N ILE A 82 62.45 20.59 12.26
CA ILE A 82 61.80 21.78 11.71
C ILE A 82 62.66 23.01 12.03
N SER A 83 62.90 23.88 11.03
CA SER A 83 63.62 25.15 11.21
C SER A 83 62.82 26.14 12.08
N ASP A 84 63.47 27.21 12.55
CA ASP A 84 62.76 28.25 13.32
C ASP A 84 61.63 28.90 12.51
N MET A 85 61.79 29.04 11.19
CA MET A 85 60.73 29.50 10.30
C MET A 85 59.61 28.46 10.15
N GLY A 86 59.96 27.18 10.03
CA GLY A 86 59.00 26.07 10.00
C GLY A 86 58.19 25.96 11.30
N ARG A 87 58.77 26.31 12.45
CA ARG A 87 58.05 26.35 13.74
C ARG A 87 57.01 27.46 13.79
N ILE A 88 57.34 28.65 13.30
CA ILE A 88 56.37 29.77 13.20
C ILE A 88 55.21 29.38 12.24
N PHE A 89 55.55 28.74 11.12
CA PHE A 89 54.56 28.18 10.21
C PHE A 89 53.67 27.14 10.90
N THR A 90 54.28 26.21 11.63
CA THR A 90 53.57 25.15 12.37
C THR A 90 52.60 25.73 13.40
N ILE A 91 53.00 26.75 14.17
CA ILE A 91 52.12 27.44 15.12
C ILE A 91 50.90 28.04 14.41
N THR A 92 51.14 28.67 13.26
CA THR A 92 50.07 29.24 12.42
C THR A 92 49.12 28.14 11.93
N LEU A 93 49.67 27.05 11.42
CA LEU A 93 48.93 25.89 10.95
C LEU A 93 48.11 25.23 12.07
N ILE A 94 48.62 25.18 13.30
CA ILE A 94 47.88 24.66 14.46
C ILE A 94 46.65 25.51 14.73
N ILE A 95 46.79 26.84 14.80
CA ILE A 95 45.69 27.75 15.13
C ILE A 95 44.59 27.66 14.07
N PHE A 96 44.94 27.82 12.79
CA PHE A 96 43.95 27.76 11.71
C PHE A 96 43.43 26.33 11.50
N GLY A 97 44.30 25.34 11.58
CA GLY A 97 43.96 23.91 11.47
C GLY A 97 42.92 23.49 12.49
N PHE A 98 43.14 23.88 13.74
CA PHE A 98 42.22 23.57 14.84
C PHE A 98 40.85 24.25 14.66
N ILE A 99 40.80 25.50 14.20
CA ILE A 99 39.53 26.19 13.91
C ILE A 99 38.74 25.45 12.82
N VAL A 100 39.41 25.12 11.71
CA VAL A 100 38.78 24.39 10.59
C VAL A 100 38.29 23.02 11.03
N PHE A 101 39.13 22.27 11.75
CA PHE A 101 38.79 20.96 12.27
C PHE A 101 37.61 21.01 13.23
N SER A 102 37.58 21.99 14.15
CA SER A 102 36.49 22.18 15.11
C SER A 102 35.16 22.48 14.41
N ILE A 103 35.17 23.34 13.38
CA ILE A 103 33.99 23.62 12.55
C ILE A 103 33.50 22.35 11.84
N ALA A 104 34.42 21.58 11.26
CA ALA A 104 34.08 20.33 10.58
C ALA A 104 33.41 19.32 11.54
N VAL A 105 33.98 19.13 12.73
CA VAL A 105 33.41 18.26 13.77
C VAL A 105 32.04 18.76 14.23
N GLY A 106 31.87 20.08 14.42
CA GLY A 106 30.60 20.68 14.80
C GLY A 106 29.48 20.41 13.79
N ILE A 107 29.77 20.54 12.50
CA ILE A 107 28.80 20.26 11.42
C ILE A 107 28.46 18.77 11.35
N ILE A 108 29.45 17.88 11.48
CA ILE A 108 29.20 16.43 11.57
C ILE A 108 28.25 16.13 12.73
N ALA A 109 28.52 16.69 13.92
CA ALA A 109 27.69 16.49 15.10
C ALA A 109 26.26 17.01 14.90
N GLU A 110 26.08 18.16 14.25
CA GLU A 110 24.76 18.73 13.95
C GLU A 110 23.94 17.81 13.02
N VAL A 111 24.56 17.31 11.95
CA VAL A 111 23.87 16.42 10.99
C VAL A 111 23.51 15.08 11.65
N VAL A 112 24.41 14.52 12.46
CA VAL A 112 24.13 13.29 13.21
C VAL A 112 22.98 13.50 14.20
N LYS A 113 22.95 14.66 14.90
CA LYS A 113 21.90 14.98 15.88
C LYS A 113 20.53 15.18 15.24
N LYS A 114 20.46 15.81 14.07
CA LYS A 114 19.20 16.05 13.37
C LYS A 114 18.47 14.75 13.00
N GLY A 115 19.18 13.66 12.75
CA GLY A 115 18.56 12.36 12.45
C GLY A 115 17.78 12.30 11.13
N ASP A 116 17.58 13.44 10.46
CA ASP A 116 16.88 13.59 9.19
C ASP A 116 17.46 12.68 8.10
N PHE A 117 18.79 12.53 8.08
CA PHE A 117 19.46 11.64 7.13
C PHE A 117 18.95 10.19 7.22
N GLN A 118 18.72 9.67 8.43
CA GLN A 118 18.19 8.31 8.60
C GLN A 118 16.75 8.20 8.11
N LYS A 119 15.93 9.25 8.33
CA LYS A 119 14.54 9.31 7.85
C LYS A 119 14.51 9.30 6.32
N THR A 120 15.27 10.18 5.66
CA THR A 120 15.32 10.28 4.19
C THR A 120 15.83 8.98 3.56
N VAL A 121 16.81 8.31 4.16
CA VAL A 121 17.31 7.01 3.66
C VAL A 121 16.24 5.92 3.75
N LYS A 122 15.50 5.85 4.87
CA LYS A 122 14.39 4.90 5.03
C LYS A 122 13.26 5.19 4.03
N GLU A 123 12.86 6.45 3.89
CA GLU A 123 11.81 6.87 2.96
C GLU A 123 12.21 6.53 1.53
N ARG A 124 13.46 6.83 1.13
CA ARG A 124 13.99 6.45 -0.18
C ARG A 124 13.87 4.95 -0.41
N LYS A 125 14.31 4.11 0.55
CA LYS A 125 14.18 2.65 0.44
C LYS A 125 12.73 2.23 0.25
N MET A 126 11.80 2.82 1.01
CA MET A 126 10.37 2.54 0.91
C MET A 126 9.80 2.89 -0.47
N LEU A 127 10.17 4.04 -1.05
CA LEU A 127 9.75 4.42 -2.40
C LEU A 127 10.20 3.40 -3.46
N TYR A 128 11.40 2.83 -3.33
CA TYR A 128 11.86 1.75 -4.23
C TYR A 128 11.08 0.44 -4.05
N GLU A 129 10.59 0.15 -2.85
CA GLU A 129 9.75 -1.01 -2.60
C GLU A 129 8.32 -0.80 -3.15
N ILE A 130 7.75 0.40 -2.93
CA ILE A 130 6.46 0.82 -3.48
C ILE A 130 6.48 0.80 -5.02
N ALA A 131 7.58 1.22 -5.64
CA ALA A 131 7.76 1.19 -7.10
C ALA A 131 7.65 -0.24 -7.70
N ARG A 132 7.87 -1.29 -6.89
CA ARG A 132 7.74 -2.69 -7.33
C ARG A 132 6.31 -3.21 -7.26
N LEU A 133 5.43 -2.53 -6.54
CA LEU A 133 4.03 -2.93 -6.40
C LEU A 133 3.27 -2.84 -7.72
N LYS A 134 2.36 -3.78 -7.91
CA LYS A 134 1.41 -3.81 -9.02
C LYS A 134 0.04 -4.18 -8.50
N GLN A 135 -0.99 -3.55 -9.06
CA GLN A 135 -2.38 -3.82 -8.68
C GLN A 135 -2.66 -3.63 -7.17
N HIS A 136 -1.89 -2.77 -6.50
CA HIS A 136 -2.10 -2.41 -5.10
C HIS A 136 -3.21 -1.37 -4.94
N PHE A 137 -3.69 -1.18 -3.72
CA PHE A 137 -4.56 -0.05 -3.37
C PHE A 137 -3.76 1.08 -2.75
N VAL A 138 -4.09 2.32 -3.10
CA VAL A 138 -3.62 3.50 -2.37
C VAL A 138 -4.73 3.88 -1.40
N VAL A 139 -4.43 3.83 -0.10
CA VAL A 139 -5.38 4.17 0.97
C VAL A 139 -5.00 5.54 1.50
N CYS A 140 -5.87 6.52 1.31
CA CYS A 140 -5.63 7.91 1.63
C CYS A 140 -6.24 8.23 3.00
N TYR A 141 -5.45 8.92 3.82
CA TYR A 141 -5.74 9.39 5.17
C TYR A 141 -5.85 8.28 6.21
N HIS A 142 -5.11 8.41 7.29
CA HIS A 142 -5.10 7.52 8.43
C HIS A 142 -6.18 7.93 9.45
N ASN A 143 -7.11 7.01 9.70
CA ASN A 143 -8.09 7.11 10.78
C ASN A 143 -8.53 5.71 11.25
N GLU A 144 -9.50 5.67 12.17
CA GLU A 144 -10.09 4.44 12.71
C GLU A 144 -10.63 3.50 11.62
N PHE A 145 -11.25 4.04 10.56
CA PHE A 145 -11.71 3.23 9.43
C PHE A 145 -10.54 2.65 8.65
N THR A 146 -9.52 3.47 8.35
CA THR A 146 -8.31 3.04 7.65
C THR A 146 -7.59 1.92 8.39
N ILE A 147 -7.54 1.95 9.73
CA ILE A 147 -6.96 0.86 10.54
C ILE A 147 -7.67 -0.46 10.26
N GLN A 148 -9.01 -0.47 10.27
CA GLN A 148 -9.77 -1.70 10.04
C GLN A 148 -9.69 -2.17 8.59
N VAL A 149 -9.75 -1.25 7.62
CA VAL A 149 -9.64 -1.55 6.19
C VAL A 149 -8.28 -2.16 5.88
N THR A 150 -7.20 -1.54 6.33
CA THR A 150 -5.82 -2.02 6.08
C THR A 150 -5.55 -3.35 6.77
N LYS A 151 -6.08 -3.58 7.98
CA LYS A 151 -6.03 -4.89 8.67
C LYS A 151 -6.66 -5.98 7.81
N GLN A 152 -7.83 -5.71 7.22
CA GLN A 152 -8.53 -6.67 6.36
C GLN A 152 -7.83 -6.86 5.00
N LEU A 153 -7.29 -5.80 4.41
CA LEU A 153 -6.48 -5.91 3.18
C LEU A 153 -5.24 -6.78 3.42
N ARG A 154 -4.56 -6.60 4.55
CA ARG A 154 -3.40 -7.41 4.94
C ARG A 154 -3.78 -8.87 5.15
N ALA A 155 -4.85 -9.15 5.88
CA ALA A 155 -5.32 -10.53 6.13
C ALA A 155 -5.65 -11.27 4.83
N ASN A 156 -6.13 -10.55 3.82
CA ASN A 156 -6.44 -11.10 2.49
C ASN A 156 -5.26 -11.01 1.49
N HIS A 157 -4.05 -10.66 1.95
CA HIS A 157 -2.84 -10.54 1.13
C HIS A 157 -2.97 -9.58 -0.06
N ILE A 158 -3.79 -8.54 0.09
CA ILE A 158 -3.96 -7.49 -0.92
C ILE A 158 -2.90 -6.40 -0.65
N PRO A 159 -1.99 -6.12 -1.60
CA PRO A 159 -0.96 -5.09 -1.39
C PRO A 159 -1.60 -3.69 -1.33
N PHE A 160 -1.13 -2.86 -0.41
CA PHE A 160 -1.59 -1.48 -0.26
C PHE A 160 -0.48 -0.55 0.21
N VAL A 161 -0.68 0.75 -0.01
CA VAL A 161 0.15 1.86 0.50
C VAL A 161 -0.75 2.84 1.22
N VAL A 162 -0.39 3.27 2.42
CA VAL A 162 -1.12 4.30 3.17
C VAL A 162 -0.49 5.67 2.91
N VAL A 163 -1.27 6.67 2.53
CA VAL A 163 -0.80 8.04 2.27
C VAL A 163 -1.49 8.99 3.24
N ASP A 164 -0.72 9.72 4.02
CA ASP A 164 -1.24 10.67 5.00
C ASP A 164 -0.22 11.79 5.26
N PRO A 165 -0.64 13.06 5.44
CA PRO A 165 0.30 14.17 5.63
C PRO A 165 0.97 14.21 7.02
N ARG A 166 0.54 13.40 7.99
CA ARG A 166 1.06 13.47 9.36
C ARG A 166 2.53 13.03 9.46
N GLU A 167 3.28 13.77 10.28
CA GLU A 167 4.70 13.48 10.54
C GLU A 167 4.93 12.22 11.39
N ASP A 168 3.94 11.82 12.21
CA ASP A 168 4.00 10.65 13.08
C ASP A 168 3.70 9.31 12.38
N MET A 169 3.63 9.32 11.05
CA MET A 169 3.27 8.14 10.25
C MET A 169 4.23 6.95 10.42
N GLU A 170 5.51 7.16 10.73
CA GLU A 170 6.44 6.06 11.02
C GLU A 170 6.04 5.30 12.31
N GLU A 171 5.56 6.00 13.33
CA GLU A 171 5.11 5.39 14.59
C GLU A 171 3.77 4.68 14.41
N ILE A 172 2.84 5.31 13.70
CA ILE A 172 1.54 4.74 13.32
C ILE A 172 1.75 3.46 12.50
N ALA A 173 2.64 3.49 11.52
CA ALA A 173 2.94 2.35 10.68
C ALA A 173 3.52 1.18 11.48
N LYS A 174 4.37 1.44 12.47
CA LYS A 174 4.87 0.41 13.41
C LYS A 174 3.75 -0.15 14.26
N LYS A 175 2.91 0.71 14.85
CA LYS A 175 1.80 0.31 15.72
C LYS A 175 0.79 -0.59 15.00
N TYR A 176 0.35 -0.18 13.81
CA TYR A 176 -0.69 -0.90 13.05
C TYR A 176 -0.13 -1.86 11.99
N HIS A 177 1.20 -1.95 11.89
CA HIS A 177 1.93 -2.82 10.98
C HIS A 177 1.56 -2.55 9.51
N TYR A 178 1.69 -1.30 9.08
CA TYR A 178 1.56 -0.90 7.68
C TYR A 178 2.84 -1.30 6.92
N PRO A 179 2.74 -2.15 5.88
CA PRO A 179 3.92 -2.57 5.12
C PRO A 179 4.60 -1.40 4.40
N TYR A 180 3.77 -0.50 3.85
CA TYR A 180 4.22 0.66 3.06
C TYR A 180 3.36 1.87 3.42
N PHE A 181 4.01 3.02 3.62
CA PHE A 181 3.35 4.29 3.85
C PHE A 181 4.09 5.44 3.16
N VAL A 182 3.42 6.57 3.01
CA VAL A 182 3.97 7.79 2.43
C VAL A 182 3.48 8.97 3.25
N THR A 183 4.40 9.82 3.68
CA THR A 183 4.07 11.10 4.32
C THR A 183 3.92 12.17 3.25
N ALA A 184 2.67 12.44 2.84
CA ALA A 184 2.32 13.46 1.86
C ALA A 184 0.80 13.68 1.86
N GLU A 185 0.37 14.84 1.37
CA GLU A 185 -1.03 15.05 1.04
C GLU A 185 -1.47 14.14 -0.11
N ALA A 186 -2.59 13.42 0.08
CA ALA A 186 -3.01 12.39 -0.88
C ALA A 186 -3.45 12.94 -2.24
N HIS A 187 -3.93 14.18 -2.28
CA HIS A 187 -4.42 14.85 -3.48
C HIS A 187 -3.31 15.61 -4.24
N THR A 188 -2.10 15.73 -3.69
CA THR A 188 -0.99 16.41 -4.39
C THR A 188 -0.29 15.47 -5.37
N GLU A 189 0.41 16.05 -6.34
CA GLU A 189 1.25 15.29 -7.28
C GLU A 189 2.28 14.44 -6.53
N GLU A 190 2.87 14.99 -5.47
CA GLU A 190 3.81 14.28 -4.61
C GLU A 190 3.21 12.98 -4.03
N GLY A 191 2.02 13.05 -3.41
CA GLY A 191 1.36 11.88 -2.84
C GLY A 191 0.99 10.84 -3.91
N ILE A 192 0.52 11.29 -5.07
CA ILE A 192 0.18 10.42 -6.21
C ILE A 192 1.41 9.68 -6.74
N LEU A 193 2.53 10.38 -6.91
CA LEU A 193 3.75 9.80 -7.47
C LEU A 193 4.50 8.94 -6.45
N LYS A 194 4.62 9.38 -5.18
CA LYS A 194 5.24 8.60 -4.10
C LYS A 194 4.48 7.29 -3.81
N SER A 195 3.15 7.30 -3.91
CA SER A 195 2.31 6.09 -3.72
C SER A 195 2.26 5.15 -4.92
N HIS A 196 2.91 5.51 -6.03
CA HIS A 196 2.94 4.75 -7.28
C HIS A 196 1.53 4.45 -7.82
N LEU A 197 0.66 5.46 -7.82
CA LEU A 197 -0.73 5.34 -8.24
C LEU A 197 -0.89 4.79 -9.67
N SER A 198 0.07 5.07 -10.57
CA SER A 198 0.04 4.62 -11.98
C SER A 198 -0.07 3.11 -12.16
N SER A 199 0.43 2.30 -11.21
CA SER A 199 0.35 0.83 -11.22
C SER A 199 -0.75 0.27 -10.32
N ALA A 200 -1.40 1.13 -9.53
CA ALA A 200 -2.43 0.74 -8.58
C ALA A 200 -3.68 0.18 -9.28
N LYS A 201 -4.45 -0.61 -8.55
CA LYS A 201 -5.79 -1.06 -8.93
C LYS A 201 -6.84 0.02 -8.65
N GLY A 202 -6.65 0.80 -7.60
CA GLY A 202 -7.63 1.78 -7.16
C GLY A 202 -7.16 2.62 -5.98
N VAL A 203 -7.98 3.62 -5.64
CA VAL A 203 -7.80 4.55 -4.52
C VAL A 203 -8.95 4.35 -3.54
N ILE A 204 -8.64 4.31 -2.25
CA ILE A 204 -9.60 4.29 -1.16
C ILE A 204 -9.37 5.56 -0.35
N THR A 205 -10.27 6.55 -0.48
CA THR A 205 -10.16 7.82 0.23
C THR A 205 -11.10 7.84 1.43
N LEU A 206 -10.51 7.93 2.62
CA LEU A 206 -11.23 7.85 3.89
C LEU A 206 -11.04 9.13 4.70
N ALA A 207 -10.86 10.28 4.06
CA ALA A 207 -10.66 11.55 4.76
C ALA A 207 -11.86 11.90 5.65
N ASP A 208 -11.58 12.57 6.76
CA ASP A 208 -12.62 13.07 7.65
C ASP A 208 -13.34 14.27 7.04
N ASN A 209 -12.67 15.05 6.20
CA ASN A 209 -13.27 16.16 5.46
C ASN A 209 -13.68 15.71 4.06
N VAL A 210 -14.89 16.09 3.64
CA VAL A 210 -15.38 15.85 2.28
C VAL A 210 -14.54 16.58 1.25
N ALA A 211 -14.01 17.77 1.57
CA ALA A 211 -13.14 18.52 0.65
C ALA A 211 -11.91 17.72 0.22
N ASP A 212 -11.27 17.01 1.16
CA ASP A 212 -10.10 16.17 0.89
C ASP A 212 -10.45 14.95 0.05
N ASN A 213 -11.61 14.34 0.31
CA ASN A 213 -12.14 13.25 -0.54
C ASN A 213 -12.41 13.76 -1.97
N ILE A 214 -13.01 14.95 -2.12
CA ILE A 214 -13.23 15.59 -3.42
C ILE A 214 -11.91 15.84 -4.14
N ALA A 215 -10.93 16.44 -3.46
CA ALA A 215 -9.62 16.74 -4.02
C ALA A 215 -8.88 15.46 -4.45
N THR A 216 -8.93 14.42 -3.63
CA THR A 216 -8.30 13.12 -3.93
C THR A 216 -8.96 12.44 -5.14
N ILE A 217 -10.30 12.44 -5.22
CA ILE A 217 -11.04 11.88 -6.37
C ILE A 217 -10.69 12.65 -7.64
N ALA A 218 -10.73 13.99 -7.60
CA ALA A 218 -10.45 14.84 -8.74
C ALA A 218 -9.02 14.62 -9.25
N SER A 219 -8.04 14.60 -8.35
CA SER A 219 -6.63 14.42 -8.67
C SER A 219 -6.35 13.02 -9.23
N ALA A 220 -6.96 11.98 -8.65
CA ALA A 220 -6.85 10.62 -9.17
C ALA A 220 -7.46 10.48 -10.57
N ARG A 221 -8.60 11.15 -10.85
CA ARG A 221 -9.24 11.14 -12.17
C ARG A 221 -8.49 11.98 -13.20
N LEU A 222 -7.88 13.09 -12.79
CA LEU A 222 -7.01 13.88 -13.66
C LEU A 222 -5.77 13.06 -14.05
N TYR A 223 -5.10 12.48 -13.06
CA TYR A 223 -3.94 11.62 -13.26
C TYR A 223 -4.26 10.42 -14.17
N GLU A 224 -5.44 9.79 -14.00
CA GLU A 224 -5.91 8.71 -14.86
C GLU A 224 -5.94 9.11 -16.35
N ARG A 225 -6.37 10.35 -16.64
CA ARG A 225 -6.42 10.89 -18.01
C ARG A 225 -5.03 11.20 -18.53
N GLU A 226 -4.16 11.78 -17.72
CA GLU A 226 -2.78 12.13 -18.10
C GLU A 226 -1.98 10.90 -18.52
N ILE A 227 -2.09 9.80 -17.78
CA ILE A 227 -1.38 8.55 -18.12
C ILE A 227 -2.05 7.74 -19.25
N GLY A 228 -3.21 8.18 -19.76
CA GLY A 228 -3.91 7.52 -20.87
C GLY A 228 -4.31 6.06 -20.59
N ARG A 229 -4.63 5.73 -19.35
CA ARG A 229 -4.82 4.33 -18.93
C ARG A 229 -6.15 3.76 -19.44
N LYS A 230 -6.10 2.60 -20.11
CA LYS A 230 -7.30 1.90 -20.64
C LYS A 230 -8.27 1.43 -19.55
N ARG A 231 -7.76 1.02 -18.39
CA ARG A 231 -8.57 0.53 -17.25
C ARG A 231 -8.60 1.60 -16.17
N LYS A 232 -9.79 2.14 -15.91
CA LYS A 232 -10.02 3.13 -14.85
C LYS A 232 -9.62 2.60 -13.48
N PHE A 233 -9.14 3.50 -12.61
CA PHE A 233 -8.94 3.21 -11.21
C PHE A 233 -10.29 2.99 -10.53
N LEU A 234 -10.35 1.98 -9.65
CA LEU A 234 -11.48 1.85 -8.73
C LEU A 234 -11.33 2.86 -7.60
N ILE A 235 -12.18 3.88 -7.55
CA ILE A 235 -12.17 4.91 -6.52
C ILE A 235 -13.31 4.63 -5.54
N ILE A 236 -12.96 4.38 -4.28
CA ILE A 236 -13.89 4.16 -3.17
C ILE A 236 -13.73 5.34 -2.22
N ALA A 237 -14.82 6.01 -1.87
CA ALA A 237 -14.81 7.16 -0.97
C ALA A 237 -15.73 6.99 0.24
N ASN A 238 -15.37 7.63 1.35
CA ASN A 238 -16.20 7.83 2.53
C ASN A 238 -17.10 9.05 2.34
N ALA A 239 -18.39 8.92 2.66
CA ALA A 239 -19.30 10.05 2.86
C ALA A 239 -19.84 10.10 4.30
N LYS A 240 -20.00 11.31 4.84
CA LYS A 240 -20.65 11.55 6.14
C LYS A 240 -22.16 11.75 6.01
N SER A 241 -22.60 12.39 4.93
CA SER A 241 -24.00 12.67 4.64
C SER A 241 -24.46 12.05 3.31
N ASN A 242 -25.78 11.94 3.13
CA ASN A 242 -26.35 11.48 1.87
C ASN A 242 -26.17 12.49 0.73
N GLU A 243 -25.99 13.77 1.04
CA GLU A 243 -25.65 14.79 0.05
C GLU A 243 -24.23 14.60 -0.48
N ASP A 244 -23.28 14.31 0.42
CA ASP A 244 -21.89 14.06 0.05
C ASP A 244 -21.75 12.80 -0.79
N ASP A 245 -22.54 11.75 -0.49
CA ASP A 245 -22.62 10.53 -1.29
C ASP A 245 -22.89 10.85 -2.78
N GLN A 246 -23.94 11.62 -3.04
CA GLN A 246 -24.29 12.02 -4.40
C GLN A 246 -23.24 12.94 -5.04
N LYS A 247 -22.64 13.86 -4.27
CA LYS A 247 -21.58 14.75 -4.77
C LYS A 247 -20.34 13.97 -5.19
N LEU A 248 -19.85 13.06 -4.34
CA LEU A 248 -18.66 12.26 -4.58
C LEU A 248 -18.85 11.30 -5.78
N LEU A 249 -20.06 10.71 -5.93
CA LEU A 249 -20.41 9.93 -7.12
C LEU A 249 -20.36 10.77 -8.40
N LYS A 250 -20.93 11.98 -8.39
CA LYS A 250 -20.91 12.90 -9.55
C LYS A 250 -19.50 13.36 -9.93
N LEU A 251 -18.60 13.47 -8.95
CA LEU A 251 -17.19 13.82 -9.17
C LEU A 251 -16.36 12.65 -9.73
N GLY A 252 -16.92 11.45 -9.75
CA GLY A 252 -16.31 10.28 -10.36
C GLY A 252 -15.76 9.26 -9.38
N ALA A 253 -16.18 9.24 -8.11
CA ALA A 253 -16.02 8.03 -7.30
C ALA A 253 -16.84 6.88 -7.91
N ASP A 254 -16.29 5.67 -7.95
CA ASP A 254 -17.02 4.49 -8.45
C ASP A 254 -17.96 3.92 -7.38
N LYS A 255 -17.55 4.04 -6.12
CA LYS A 255 -18.32 3.63 -4.96
C LYS A 255 -18.16 4.64 -3.84
N VAL A 256 -19.25 4.92 -3.16
CA VAL A 256 -19.25 5.75 -1.96
C VAL A 256 -19.90 4.98 -0.84
N VAL A 257 -19.34 5.10 0.36
CA VAL A 257 -19.76 4.39 1.56
C VAL A 257 -20.10 5.40 2.63
N THR A 258 -21.37 5.44 3.02
CA THR A 258 -21.85 6.27 4.13
C THR A 258 -21.93 5.45 5.40
N ALA A 259 -20.90 5.55 6.25
CA ALA A 259 -20.77 4.74 7.46
C ALA A 259 -21.97 4.93 8.41
N THR A 260 -22.41 6.18 8.61
CA THR A 260 -23.54 6.51 9.49
C THR A 260 -24.82 5.79 9.07
N LYS A 261 -25.09 5.72 7.76
CA LYS A 261 -26.27 5.04 7.22
C LYS A 261 -26.19 3.53 7.45
N LEU A 262 -25.05 2.92 7.14
CA LEU A 262 -24.83 1.48 7.34
C LEU A 262 -24.91 1.08 8.82
N MET A 263 -24.34 1.91 9.71
CA MET A 263 -24.43 1.69 11.15
C MET A 263 -25.87 1.83 11.65
N ALA A 264 -26.61 2.84 11.20
CA ALA A 264 -28.01 3.01 11.58
C ALA A 264 -28.88 1.84 11.09
N GLU A 265 -28.71 1.39 9.85
CA GLU A 265 -29.40 0.20 9.31
C GLU A 265 -29.07 -1.04 10.14
N ARG A 266 -27.81 -1.19 10.55
CA ARG A 266 -27.37 -2.30 11.42
C ARG A 266 -27.98 -2.21 12.81
N ILE A 267 -27.94 -1.04 13.45
CA ILE A 267 -28.53 -0.81 14.78
C ILE A 267 -30.03 -1.02 14.74
N ASN A 268 -30.73 -0.53 13.71
CA ASN A 268 -32.16 -0.77 13.54
C ASN A 268 -32.48 -2.25 13.37
N ALA A 269 -31.68 -3.00 12.60
CA ALA A 269 -31.85 -4.43 12.46
C ALA A 269 -31.66 -5.17 13.79
N MET A 270 -30.66 -4.77 14.59
CA MET A 270 -30.39 -5.34 15.91
C MET A 270 -31.48 -4.96 16.93
N ALA A 271 -31.94 -3.71 16.93
CA ALA A 271 -32.99 -3.23 17.82
C ALA A 271 -34.36 -3.85 17.49
N ALA A 272 -34.67 -4.01 16.20
CA ALA A 272 -35.91 -4.61 15.75
C ALA A 272 -35.95 -6.12 16.05
N ARG A 273 -34.79 -6.80 15.99
CA ARG A 273 -34.67 -8.25 16.20
C ARG A 273 -33.33 -8.61 16.88
N PRO A 274 -33.21 -8.40 18.20
CA PRO A 274 -31.96 -8.65 18.94
C PRO A 274 -31.48 -10.10 18.80
N ASP A 275 -32.43 -11.05 18.82
CA ASP A 275 -32.14 -12.48 18.73
C ASP A 275 -31.58 -12.92 17.36
N MET A 276 -31.69 -12.09 16.31
CA MET A 276 -31.15 -12.40 14.97
C MET A 276 -29.71 -11.92 14.75
N GLU A 277 -29.10 -11.20 15.70
CA GLU A 277 -27.74 -10.67 15.55
C GLU A 277 -26.70 -11.79 15.37
N ASN A 278 -26.76 -12.80 16.24
CA ASN A 278 -25.83 -13.93 16.23
C ASN A 278 -26.02 -14.83 15.00
N LEU A 279 -27.28 -15.07 14.59
CA LEU A 279 -27.57 -15.93 13.44
C LEU A 279 -27.04 -15.33 12.14
N LEU A 280 -27.31 -14.04 11.87
CA LEU A 280 -26.83 -13.40 10.64
C LEU A 280 -25.31 -13.32 10.59
N GLN A 281 -24.65 -13.07 11.72
CA GLN A 281 -23.19 -12.98 11.77
C GLN A 281 -22.53 -14.35 11.59
N GLU A 282 -23.12 -15.39 12.20
CA GLU A 282 -22.66 -16.76 12.07
C GLU A 282 -22.83 -17.28 10.64
N PHE A 283 -23.94 -16.97 9.95
CA PHE A 283 -24.22 -17.43 8.58
C PHE A 283 -23.57 -16.61 7.45
N LEU A 284 -23.23 -15.34 7.65
CA LEU A 284 -22.73 -14.48 6.56
C LEU A 284 -21.21 -14.27 6.54
N TYR A 285 -20.51 -14.42 7.68
CA TYR A 285 -19.12 -13.96 7.80
C TYR A 285 -18.09 -15.01 8.22
N LYS A 286 -18.51 -16.19 8.71
CA LYS A 286 -17.56 -17.30 8.92
C LYS A 286 -17.31 -18.00 7.59
N LYS A 287 -16.04 -18.20 7.22
CA LYS A 287 -15.64 -19.00 6.05
C LYS A 287 -16.04 -20.48 6.18
N ASP A 288 -16.19 -20.97 7.41
CA ASP A 288 -16.65 -22.32 7.75
C ASP A 288 -18.06 -22.25 8.33
N THR A 289 -19.01 -21.75 7.56
CA THR A 289 -20.41 -21.83 7.92
C THR A 289 -20.95 -23.24 7.73
N PRO A 290 -21.75 -23.77 8.66
CA PRO A 290 -22.45 -25.04 8.45
C PRO A 290 -23.51 -24.95 7.35
N LEU A 291 -23.82 -23.75 6.85
CA LEU A 291 -24.91 -23.48 5.92
C LEU A 291 -24.52 -22.36 4.95
N ASP A 292 -24.58 -22.65 3.65
CA ASP A 292 -24.35 -21.75 2.53
C ASP A 292 -25.67 -21.55 1.76
N MET A 293 -25.72 -20.51 0.91
CA MET A 293 -26.89 -20.15 0.12
C MET A 293 -26.49 -19.82 -1.32
N GLU A 294 -26.93 -20.64 -2.26
CA GLU A 294 -26.63 -20.42 -3.68
C GLU A 294 -27.84 -20.58 -4.59
N GLU A 295 -27.83 -19.85 -5.72
CA GLU A 295 -28.79 -20.03 -6.79
C GLU A 295 -28.38 -21.19 -7.72
N ALA A 296 -29.32 -22.09 -8.01
CA ALA A 296 -29.17 -23.15 -9.00
C ALA A 296 -30.15 -22.93 -10.17
N LYS A 297 -29.60 -22.72 -11.37
CA LYS A 297 -30.41 -22.55 -12.60
C LYS A 297 -30.89 -23.89 -13.13
N VAL A 298 -32.20 -24.04 -13.31
CA VAL A 298 -32.82 -25.23 -13.93
C VAL A 298 -32.83 -25.04 -15.44
N SER A 299 -32.07 -25.85 -16.16
CA SER A 299 -32.03 -25.82 -17.62
C SER A 299 -33.31 -26.43 -18.22
N LYS A 300 -33.65 -26.07 -19.47
CA LYS A 300 -34.82 -26.65 -20.18
C LYS A 300 -34.75 -28.17 -20.34
N THR A 301 -33.54 -28.73 -20.31
CA THR A 301 -33.28 -30.16 -20.48
C THR A 301 -33.17 -30.89 -19.15
N SER A 302 -33.36 -30.21 -18.01
CA SER A 302 -33.28 -30.84 -16.69
C SER A 302 -34.44 -31.81 -16.48
N TRP A 303 -34.15 -32.96 -15.87
CA TRP A 303 -35.17 -33.96 -15.52
C TRP A 303 -36.23 -33.45 -14.52
N LEU A 304 -35.94 -32.33 -13.85
CA LEU A 304 -36.82 -31.67 -12.87
C LEU A 304 -37.90 -30.79 -13.51
N VAL A 305 -37.78 -30.49 -14.80
CA VAL A 305 -38.74 -29.63 -15.50
C VAL A 305 -40.13 -30.26 -15.46
N LEU A 306 -41.13 -29.46 -15.10
CA LEU A 306 -42.53 -29.86 -14.91
C LEU A 306 -42.74 -30.95 -13.84
N LYS A 307 -41.75 -31.17 -12.96
CA LYS A 307 -41.90 -32.04 -11.78
C LYS A 307 -42.23 -31.21 -10.54
N LYS A 308 -42.91 -31.85 -9.59
CA LYS A 308 -43.14 -31.30 -8.26
C LYS A 308 -41.84 -31.32 -7.45
N ILE A 309 -41.60 -30.30 -6.64
CA ILE A 309 -40.40 -30.21 -5.78
C ILE A 309 -40.19 -31.47 -4.93
N LYS A 310 -41.26 -32.04 -4.38
CA LYS A 310 -41.19 -33.26 -3.55
C LYS A 310 -40.57 -34.46 -4.27
N THR A 311 -40.67 -34.50 -5.61
CA THR A 311 -40.08 -35.56 -6.44
C THR A 311 -38.55 -35.53 -6.40
N ALA A 312 -37.96 -34.37 -6.11
CA ALA A 312 -36.53 -34.17 -6.14
C ALA A 312 -35.82 -34.61 -4.87
N ARG A 313 -36.55 -34.74 -3.75
CA ARG A 313 -36.07 -35.21 -2.44
C ARG A 313 -34.69 -34.66 -2.03
N PHE A 314 -34.42 -33.38 -2.33
CA PHE A 314 -33.12 -32.76 -2.06
C PHE A 314 -32.71 -32.78 -0.59
N ARG A 315 -33.70 -32.79 0.31
CA ARG A 315 -33.47 -32.91 1.74
C ARG A 315 -32.87 -34.27 2.11
N ASP A 316 -33.31 -35.33 1.46
CA ASP A 316 -32.92 -36.70 1.82
C ASP A 316 -31.56 -37.07 1.20
N ILE A 317 -31.27 -36.57 -0.01
CA ILE A 317 -30.09 -36.98 -0.78
C ILE A 317 -28.92 -36.03 -0.59
N ALA A 318 -29.19 -34.74 -0.48
CA ALA A 318 -28.17 -33.70 -0.46
C ALA A 318 -28.17 -32.88 0.85
N ASN A 319 -29.10 -33.15 1.77
CA ASN A 319 -29.34 -32.31 2.95
C ASN A 319 -29.54 -30.83 2.59
N VAL A 320 -30.23 -30.57 1.48
CA VAL A 320 -30.49 -29.21 0.95
C VAL A 320 -31.98 -28.93 0.96
N THR A 321 -32.35 -27.71 1.37
CA THR A 321 -33.73 -27.21 1.29
C THR A 321 -33.85 -26.13 0.21
N ILE A 322 -34.95 -26.16 -0.55
CA ILE A 322 -35.32 -25.09 -1.48
C ILE A 322 -36.13 -24.06 -0.69
N ILE A 323 -35.62 -22.84 -0.57
CA ILE A 323 -36.27 -21.74 0.16
C ILE A 323 -37.01 -20.77 -0.76
N GLY A 324 -36.76 -20.82 -2.07
CA GLY A 324 -37.48 -20.00 -3.04
C GLY A 324 -37.27 -20.44 -4.48
N ILE A 325 -38.19 -20.06 -5.36
CA ILE A 325 -38.09 -20.26 -6.81
C ILE A 325 -38.26 -18.91 -7.49
N ARG A 326 -37.30 -18.52 -8.31
CA ARG A 326 -37.44 -17.39 -9.23
C ARG A 326 -37.78 -17.91 -10.62
N GLN A 327 -38.97 -17.57 -11.09
CA GLN A 327 -39.43 -17.94 -12.43
C GLN A 327 -38.71 -17.11 -13.51
N LYS A 328 -38.91 -17.49 -14.78
CA LYS A 328 -38.30 -16.82 -15.93
C LYS A 328 -38.79 -15.37 -16.11
N ASP A 329 -40.04 -15.13 -15.77
CA ASP A 329 -40.69 -13.81 -15.77
C ASP A 329 -40.22 -12.91 -14.61
N GLY A 330 -39.38 -13.42 -13.71
CA GLY A 330 -38.89 -12.71 -12.53
C GLY A 330 -39.74 -12.90 -11.28
N ALA A 331 -40.90 -13.57 -11.36
CA ALA A 331 -41.75 -13.81 -10.20
C ALA A 331 -41.01 -14.68 -9.17
N PHE A 332 -40.96 -14.22 -7.92
CA PHE A 332 -40.33 -14.95 -6.82
C PHE A 332 -41.40 -15.62 -5.96
N ILE A 333 -41.33 -16.95 -5.87
CA ILE A 333 -42.18 -17.76 -4.99
C ILE A 333 -41.36 -18.07 -3.73
N PRO A 334 -41.65 -17.42 -2.59
CA PRO A 334 -41.01 -17.74 -1.32
C PRO A 334 -41.57 -19.05 -0.75
N MET A 335 -40.72 -19.84 -0.09
CA MET A 335 -41.09 -21.07 0.63
C MET A 335 -42.08 -21.96 -0.14
N PRO A 336 -41.69 -22.45 -1.35
CA PRO A 336 -42.59 -23.22 -2.19
C PRO A 336 -43.02 -24.52 -1.50
N LYS A 337 -44.29 -24.90 -1.65
CA LYS A 337 -44.80 -26.17 -1.13
C LYS A 337 -44.21 -27.34 -1.92
N GLY A 338 -44.18 -28.54 -1.34
CA GLY A 338 -43.68 -29.74 -2.03
C GLY A 338 -44.40 -30.06 -3.35
N ASP A 339 -45.65 -29.60 -3.51
CA ASP A 339 -46.44 -29.76 -4.73
C ASP A 339 -46.21 -28.68 -5.80
N THR A 340 -45.42 -27.64 -5.51
CA THR A 340 -45.09 -26.60 -6.49
C THR A 340 -44.30 -27.21 -7.66
N ILE A 341 -44.67 -26.82 -8.87
CA ILE A 341 -44.08 -27.33 -10.12
C ILE A 341 -42.87 -26.47 -10.49
N ILE A 342 -41.76 -27.13 -10.84
CA ILE A 342 -40.54 -26.47 -11.28
C ILE A 342 -40.67 -26.14 -12.77
N MET A 343 -40.73 -24.84 -13.08
CA MET A 343 -40.81 -24.35 -14.46
C MET A 343 -39.43 -24.35 -15.13
N PRO A 344 -39.35 -24.53 -16.47
CA PRO A 344 -38.09 -24.45 -17.20
C PRO A 344 -37.46 -23.05 -17.06
N GLU A 345 -36.13 -23.00 -17.03
CA GLU A 345 -35.35 -21.76 -16.88
C GLU A 345 -35.55 -21.02 -15.54
N SER A 346 -36.24 -21.63 -14.57
CA SER A 346 -36.33 -21.12 -13.21
C SER A 346 -34.98 -21.21 -12.48
N LYS A 347 -34.83 -20.40 -11.43
CA LYS A 347 -33.71 -20.46 -10.50
C LYS A 347 -34.22 -20.91 -9.14
N LEU A 348 -33.68 -22.01 -8.63
CA LEU A 348 -33.95 -22.51 -7.28
C LEU A 348 -32.96 -21.87 -6.33
N LEU A 349 -33.46 -21.26 -5.25
CA LEU A 349 -32.64 -20.76 -4.17
C LEU A 349 -32.47 -21.89 -3.14
N LEU A 350 -31.24 -22.37 -3.00
CA LEU A 350 -30.88 -23.52 -2.17
C LEU A 350 -30.20 -23.06 -0.88
N ILE A 351 -30.48 -23.75 0.22
CA ILE A 351 -29.79 -23.60 1.50
C ILE A 351 -29.36 -24.97 2.04
N GLY A 352 -28.12 -25.09 2.48
CA GLY A 352 -27.52 -26.36 2.94
C GLY A 352 -26.00 -26.25 3.09
N THR A 353 -25.31 -27.34 3.37
CA THR A 353 -23.84 -27.36 3.40
C THR A 353 -23.26 -27.13 2.00
N GLU A 354 -22.03 -26.63 1.89
CA GLU A 354 -21.37 -26.38 0.59
C GLU A 354 -21.36 -27.65 -0.29
N ASP A 355 -21.00 -28.80 0.29
CA ASP A 355 -21.01 -30.08 -0.42
C ASP A 355 -22.41 -30.53 -0.82
N GLY A 356 -23.41 -30.30 0.04
CA GLY A 356 -24.81 -30.59 -0.26
C GLY A 356 -25.32 -29.76 -1.44
N ILE A 357 -25.03 -28.45 -1.45
CA ILE A 357 -25.43 -27.55 -2.54
C ILE A 357 -24.72 -27.95 -3.84
N ARG A 358 -23.43 -28.26 -3.79
CA ARG A 358 -22.65 -28.73 -4.94
C ARG A 358 -23.24 -30.02 -5.51
N HIS A 359 -23.65 -30.95 -4.66
CA HIS A 359 -24.32 -32.19 -5.05
C HIS A 359 -25.70 -31.93 -5.67
N ALA A 360 -26.53 -31.11 -5.02
CA ALA A 360 -27.85 -30.72 -5.54
C ALA A 360 -27.75 -30.04 -6.91
N LYS A 361 -26.80 -29.13 -7.11
CA LYS A 361 -26.53 -28.47 -8.40
C LYS A 361 -26.14 -29.49 -9.49
N LYS A 362 -25.36 -30.53 -9.17
CA LYS A 362 -25.05 -31.62 -10.12
C LYS A 362 -26.32 -32.37 -10.52
N ILE A 363 -27.18 -32.71 -9.56
CA ILE A 363 -28.47 -33.38 -9.81
C ILE A 363 -29.37 -32.53 -10.70
N ILE A 364 -29.49 -31.22 -10.42
CA ILE A 364 -30.35 -30.30 -11.17
C ILE A 364 -29.91 -30.19 -12.64
N ARG A 365 -28.61 -30.33 -12.93
CA ARG A 365 -28.07 -30.22 -14.30
C ARG A 365 -28.22 -31.49 -15.13
N LYS A 366 -28.51 -32.65 -14.53
CA LYS A 366 -28.69 -33.92 -15.27
C LYS A 366 -29.96 -33.86 -16.15
N LYS A 367 -29.92 -34.55 -17.31
CA LYS A 367 -31.07 -34.65 -18.22
C LYS A 367 -32.04 -35.76 -17.85
N GLU A 368 -31.52 -36.81 -17.23
CA GLU A 368 -32.28 -37.98 -16.80
C GLU A 368 -32.34 -38.04 -15.28
N LYS A 369 -33.40 -38.68 -14.76
CA LYS A 369 -33.58 -38.88 -13.32
C LYS A 369 -32.41 -39.72 -12.78
N PRO A 370 -31.63 -39.21 -11.82
CA PRO A 370 -30.50 -39.95 -11.25
C PRO A 370 -30.94 -41.28 -10.64
N GLU A 371 -30.11 -42.31 -10.73
CA GLU A 371 -30.40 -43.63 -10.14
C GLU A 371 -30.47 -43.60 -8.61
N GLU A 372 -29.74 -42.69 -7.99
CA GLU A 372 -29.78 -42.36 -6.54
C GLU A 372 -31.21 -41.99 -6.07
N LEU A 373 -32.10 -41.56 -6.97
CA LEU A 373 -33.51 -41.23 -6.71
C LEU A 373 -34.50 -42.36 -7.05
N LYS A 374 -34.01 -43.53 -7.47
CA LYS A 374 -34.85 -44.72 -7.72
C LYS A 374 -35.02 -45.60 -6.48
N TYR A 375 -34.10 -45.54 -5.52
CA TYR A 375 -34.01 -46.45 -4.38
C TYR A 375 -34.35 -45.80 -3.01
N VAL A 376 -34.82 -44.55 -3.02
CA VAL A 376 -35.11 -43.78 -1.79
C VAL A 376 -36.58 -43.48 -1.68
#